data_AF-A0A2N5FAU1-F1
#
_entry.id   AF-A0A2N5FAU1-F1
#
_cell.length_a   1.000
_cell.length_b   1.000
_cell.length_c   1.000
_cell.angle_alpha   90.00
_cell.angle_beta   90.00
_cell.angle_gamma   90.00
#
_symmetry.space_group_name_H-M   'P 1'
#
loop_
_entity.id
_entity.type
_entity.pdbx_description
1 polymer ?
#
loop_
_entity_poly.entity_id
_entity_poly.type
_entity_poly.pdbx_seq_one_letter_code
_entity_poly.pdbx_strand_id
1 'polypeptide(L)'
;MNRKNKLIISSLGFSLLLGGCSDMNNAGTEKTTDKQTAAQEATQTEDVFVSVQDYKGEGYELDNGEKTDKIAEDNREEIDEAVKAFFRDTYKTEVKVHNIVGAVDGATVFVESIGEPHFYTFAIVPIDIKEEKVITDQVWSQEGQVEDAIMTGLFAMIFDEEIAVLDKYLEKVVSENEVTGITEEALQYVQAGGYSTPYYYIDTTSDKFNPLLEEYLKNPDKSKKEWKAVFDESMYIPEDIITTVYLYMTEEGMEPDKAVFDQIVSDIEKMEGLAKGSYSVILNDNLIDKRNADGTKDNTLERSYPEYIVKE
;
A
#
# COMPACT_ATOMS: atom_id res chain seq x y z
N MET A 1 30.29 -22.22 -22.71
CA MET A 1 30.37 -21.50 -21.41
C MET A 1 30.17 -20.02 -21.70
N ASN A 2 28.90 -19.58 -21.76
CA ASN A 2 28.53 -18.20 -22.10
C ASN A 2 27.62 -17.69 -20.98
N ARG A 3 28.16 -16.83 -20.11
CA ARG A 3 27.38 -16.04 -19.16
C ARG A 3 26.64 -14.98 -19.96
N LYS A 4 25.31 -15.10 -20.06
CA LYS A 4 24.45 -14.00 -20.47
C LYS A 4 24.19 -13.17 -19.22
N ASN A 5 24.77 -11.97 -19.17
CA ASN A 5 24.33 -10.94 -18.24
C ASN A 5 22.88 -10.60 -18.59
N LYS A 6 21.93 -10.98 -17.73
CA LYS A 6 20.60 -10.41 -17.76
C LYS A 6 20.70 -9.09 -16.99
N LEU A 7 20.49 -7.99 -17.70
CA LEU A 7 20.19 -6.70 -17.09
C LEU A 7 18.85 -6.87 -16.37
N ILE A 8 18.89 -6.93 -15.05
CA ILE A 8 17.73 -6.70 -14.19
C ILE A 8 17.61 -5.18 -14.16
N ILE A 9 16.57 -4.67 -14.83
CA ILE A 9 16.19 -3.27 -14.70
C ILE A 9 15.47 -3.23 -13.35
N SER A 10 16.13 -2.72 -12.31
CA SER A 10 15.46 -2.35 -11.07
C SER A 10 14.37 -1.36 -11.44
N SER A 11 13.14 -1.84 -11.48
CA SER A 11 11.95 -1.00 -11.42
C SER A 11 12.08 -0.22 -10.12
N LEU A 12 12.22 1.10 -10.23
CA LEU A 12 11.88 1.98 -9.10
C LEU A 12 10.52 1.50 -8.61
N GLY A 13 10.46 1.05 -7.35
CA GLY A 13 9.25 0.75 -6.62
C GLY A 13 8.41 2.02 -6.56
N PHE A 14 7.68 2.25 -7.64
CA PHE A 14 6.46 3.01 -7.64
C PHE A 14 5.50 2.04 -6.94
N SER A 15 5.41 2.15 -5.62
CA SER A 15 4.26 1.66 -4.86
C SER A 15 3.07 2.43 -5.41
N LEU A 16 2.60 1.99 -6.58
CA LEU A 16 1.41 2.48 -7.23
C LEU A 16 0.30 2.04 -6.29
N LEU A 17 -0.09 2.96 -5.40
CA LEU A 17 -1.51 3.31 -5.34
C LEU A 17 -1.99 3.21 -6.80
N LEU A 18 -2.73 2.15 -7.12
CA LEU A 18 -3.25 1.89 -8.46
C LEU A 18 -4.33 2.95 -8.75
N GLY A 19 -3.93 4.22 -8.77
CA GLY A 19 -4.67 5.30 -9.36
C GLY A 19 -4.68 5.05 -10.86
N GLY A 20 -5.88 4.89 -11.41
CA GLY A 20 -6.10 4.81 -12.84
C GLY A 20 -5.28 5.87 -13.55
N CYS A 21 -4.48 5.42 -14.52
CA CYS A 21 -3.69 6.30 -15.38
C CYS A 21 -4.66 7.16 -16.19
N SER A 22 -5.00 8.35 -15.70
CA SER A 22 -5.67 9.37 -16.51
C SER A 22 -4.63 10.05 -17.40
N ASP A 23 -4.86 9.94 -18.71
CA ASP A 23 -4.04 10.44 -19.81
C ASP A 23 -3.47 11.85 -19.58
N MET A 24 -2.16 11.94 -19.36
CA MET A 24 -1.42 13.21 -19.39
C MET A 24 -0.84 13.43 -20.80
N ASN A 25 -1.72 13.68 -21.78
CA ASN A 25 -1.31 14.06 -23.14
C ASN A 25 -2.33 15.01 -23.81
N ASN A 26 -2.18 16.32 -23.61
CA ASN A 26 -2.21 17.29 -24.72
C ASN A 26 -1.81 18.71 -24.26
N ALA A 27 -0.57 19.09 -24.55
CA ALA A 27 -0.18 20.48 -24.61
C ALA A 27 -0.37 20.99 -26.05
N GLY A 28 -1.34 21.89 -26.27
CA GLY A 28 -1.42 22.64 -27.52
C GLY A 28 -2.76 23.31 -27.86
N THR A 29 -2.76 24.64 -27.79
CA THR A 29 -3.61 25.64 -28.50
C THR A 29 -5.00 26.04 -27.98
N GLU A 30 -4.98 27.22 -27.32
CA GLU A 30 -5.89 28.39 -27.36
C GLU A 30 -7.42 28.28 -27.20
N LYS A 31 -7.87 28.86 -26.07
CA LYS A 31 -8.98 29.81 -25.84
C LYS A 31 -10.34 29.53 -26.51
N THR A 32 -11.30 29.09 -25.70
CA THR A 32 -12.44 29.92 -25.21
C THR A 32 -13.49 29.00 -24.58
N THR A 33 -13.86 29.26 -23.31
CA THR A 33 -15.21 29.27 -22.72
C THR A 33 -15.08 29.10 -21.20
N ASP A 34 -14.47 30.09 -20.54
CA ASP A 34 -14.31 30.13 -19.09
C ASP A 34 -15.65 30.50 -18.43
N LYS A 35 -16.23 29.57 -17.65
CA LYS A 35 -17.09 29.76 -16.45
C LYS A 35 -18.16 28.68 -16.25
N GLN A 36 -18.45 27.83 -17.24
CA GLN A 36 -19.40 26.72 -17.05
C GLN A 36 -18.73 25.37 -16.72
N THR A 37 -17.48 25.15 -17.12
CA THR A 37 -16.74 23.90 -16.87
C THR A 37 -16.24 23.79 -15.42
N ALA A 38 -15.70 24.89 -14.86
CA ALA A 38 -15.15 24.90 -13.50
C ALA A 38 -16.21 24.65 -12.40
N ALA A 39 -17.48 25.02 -12.65
CA ALA A 39 -18.56 24.77 -11.68
C ALA A 39 -19.09 23.34 -11.72
N GLN A 40 -18.93 22.63 -12.85
CA GLN A 40 -19.30 21.22 -13.01
C GLN A 40 -18.20 20.27 -12.56
N GLU A 41 -16.92 20.62 -12.74
CA GLU A 41 -15.79 19.88 -12.17
C GLU A 41 -15.76 20.00 -10.64
N ALA A 42 -15.97 21.21 -10.09
CA ALA A 42 -15.99 21.43 -8.64
C ALA A 42 -17.17 20.75 -7.91
N THR A 43 -18.30 20.51 -8.60
CA THR A 43 -19.44 19.77 -8.02
C THR A 43 -19.32 18.26 -8.19
N GLN A 44 -18.44 17.77 -9.07
CA GLN A 44 -18.13 16.35 -9.18
C GLN A 44 -16.99 15.93 -8.24
N THR A 45 -16.08 16.83 -7.86
CA THR A 45 -15.03 16.54 -6.88
C THR A 45 -15.57 16.38 -5.45
N GLU A 46 -16.56 17.16 -5.01
CA GLU A 46 -17.11 17.02 -3.64
C GLU A 46 -17.82 15.68 -3.39
N ASP A 47 -18.37 15.01 -4.41
CA ASP A 47 -19.11 13.74 -4.25
C ASP A 47 -18.20 12.50 -4.14
N VAL A 48 -16.90 12.68 -4.39
CA VAL A 48 -15.92 11.57 -4.39
C VAL A 48 -15.20 11.45 -3.04
N PHE A 49 -15.06 12.56 -2.32
CA PHE A 49 -14.40 12.58 -1.02
C PHE A 49 -15.35 12.19 0.11
N VAL A 50 -14.87 11.39 1.03
CA VAL A 50 -15.60 10.98 2.25
C VAL A 50 -14.70 11.15 3.47
N SER A 51 -15.30 11.19 4.65
CA SER A 51 -14.56 11.14 5.92
C SER A 51 -13.74 9.85 5.99
N VAL A 52 -12.45 9.98 6.26
CA VAL A 52 -11.52 8.84 6.43
C VAL A 52 -11.94 7.94 7.60
N GLN A 53 -12.65 8.48 8.60
CA GLN A 53 -13.11 7.71 9.75
C GLN A 53 -14.35 6.87 9.45
N ASP A 54 -15.13 7.27 8.43
CA ASP A 54 -16.31 6.53 7.99
C ASP A 54 -15.99 5.58 6.83
N TYR A 55 -14.89 5.82 6.11
CA TYR A 55 -14.46 5.03 4.96
C TYR A 55 -13.98 3.63 5.34
N LYS A 56 -14.56 2.61 4.70
CA LYS A 56 -14.23 1.19 4.89
C LYS A 56 -13.83 0.49 3.59
N GLY A 57 -13.60 1.27 2.52
CA GLY A 57 -13.36 0.76 1.17
C GLY A 57 -14.57 0.87 0.24
N GLU A 58 -15.72 1.37 0.70
CA GLU A 58 -16.90 1.53 -0.16
C GLU A 58 -16.68 2.55 -1.28
N GLY A 59 -17.07 2.19 -2.50
CA GLY A 59 -16.87 3.03 -3.68
C GLY A 59 -15.46 2.95 -4.27
N TYR A 60 -14.58 2.11 -3.72
CA TYR A 60 -13.32 1.77 -4.38
C TYR A 60 -13.61 1.05 -5.70
N GLU A 61 -12.97 1.49 -6.76
CA GLU A 61 -13.21 0.97 -8.10
C GLU A 61 -11.89 0.89 -8.87
N LEU A 62 -11.77 -0.14 -9.71
CA LEU A 62 -10.70 -0.26 -10.68
C LEU A 62 -11.26 -0.02 -12.08
N ASP A 63 -10.42 0.52 -12.96
CA ASP A 63 -10.81 0.92 -14.30
C ASP A 63 -11.59 -0.19 -15.03
N ASN A 64 -12.76 0.17 -15.56
CA ASN A 64 -13.65 -0.72 -16.33
C ASN A 64 -14.03 -2.04 -15.61
N GLY A 65 -14.06 -2.04 -14.28
CA GLY A 65 -14.37 -3.21 -13.45
C GLY A 65 -15.84 -3.61 -13.38
N GLU A 66 -16.80 -2.73 -13.71
CA GLU A 66 -18.24 -2.95 -13.41
C GLU A 66 -18.81 -4.31 -13.85
N LYS A 67 -18.39 -4.81 -15.02
CA LYS A 67 -18.86 -6.12 -15.53
C LYS A 67 -18.20 -7.28 -14.82
N THR A 68 -16.90 -7.19 -14.62
CA THR A 68 -16.12 -8.24 -13.97
C THR A 68 -16.40 -8.29 -12.47
N ASP A 69 -16.77 -7.17 -11.86
CA ASP A 69 -17.15 -7.05 -10.45
C ASP A 69 -18.34 -7.95 -10.12
N LYS A 70 -19.39 -7.86 -10.94
CA LYS A 70 -20.56 -8.74 -10.80
C LYS A 70 -20.20 -10.22 -10.97
N ILE A 71 -19.41 -10.56 -11.99
CA ILE A 71 -18.98 -11.94 -12.23
C ILE A 71 -18.15 -12.44 -11.04
N ALA A 72 -17.29 -11.59 -10.49
CA ALA A 72 -16.42 -11.94 -9.38
C ALA A 72 -17.23 -12.19 -8.10
N GLU A 73 -18.20 -11.34 -7.80
CA GLU A 73 -19.08 -11.50 -6.63
C GLU A 73 -19.94 -12.76 -6.75
N ASP A 74 -20.51 -13.04 -7.94
CA ASP A 74 -21.29 -14.26 -8.20
C ASP A 74 -20.44 -15.55 -8.06
N ASN A 75 -19.11 -15.44 -8.14
CA ASN A 75 -18.15 -16.56 -8.05
C ASN A 75 -17.18 -16.43 -6.86
N ARG A 76 -17.54 -15.64 -5.83
CA ARG A 76 -16.66 -15.28 -4.71
C ARG A 76 -16.02 -16.48 -4.01
N GLU A 77 -16.78 -17.57 -3.78
CA GLU A 77 -16.25 -18.78 -3.15
C GLU A 77 -15.18 -19.48 -3.99
N GLU A 78 -15.35 -19.54 -5.32
CA GLU A 78 -14.38 -20.17 -6.22
C GLU A 78 -13.09 -19.34 -6.32
N ILE A 79 -13.24 -18.01 -6.37
CA ILE A 79 -12.12 -17.07 -6.37
C ILE A 79 -11.33 -17.16 -5.06
N ASP A 80 -12.03 -17.17 -3.92
CA ASP A 80 -11.41 -17.23 -2.60
C ASP A 80 -10.50 -18.47 -2.45
N GLU A 81 -11.02 -19.66 -2.82
CA GLU A 81 -10.24 -20.90 -2.77
C GLU A 81 -9.06 -20.91 -3.76
N ALA A 82 -9.26 -20.37 -4.97
CA ALA A 82 -8.20 -20.28 -5.98
C ALA A 82 -7.05 -19.35 -5.54
N VAL A 83 -7.38 -18.21 -4.96
CA VAL A 83 -6.38 -17.25 -4.45
C VAL A 83 -5.64 -17.83 -3.25
N LYS A 84 -6.33 -18.44 -2.28
CA LYS A 84 -5.66 -19.12 -1.17
C LYS A 84 -4.70 -20.21 -1.66
N ALA A 85 -5.12 -21.01 -2.64
CA ALA A 85 -4.26 -22.02 -3.24
C ALA A 85 -3.04 -21.40 -3.94
N PHE A 86 -3.22 -20.31 -4.68
CA PHE A 86 -2.13 -19.58 -5.33
C PHE A 86 -1.08 -19.10 -4.33
N PHE A 87 -1.47 -18.45 -3.23
CA PHE A 87 -0.53 -17.98 -2.21
C PHE A 87 0.19 -19.13 -1.50
N ARG A 88 -0.53 -20.18 -1.11
CA ARG A 88 0.08 -21.35 -0.46
C ARG A 88 1.06 -22.07 -1.39
N ASP A 89 0.68 -22.31 -2.63
CA ASP A 89 1.45 -23.15 -3.53
C ASP A 89 2.65 -22.39 -4.13
N THR A 90 2.49 -21.10 -4.45
CA THR A 90 3.52 -20.24 -5.05
C THR A 90 4.43 -19.63 -3.99
N TYR A 91 3.84 -19.03 -2.95
CA TYR A 91 4.56 -18.21 -1.98
C TYR A 91 4.76 -18.86 -0.61
N LYS A 92 4.22 -20.06 -0.40
CA LYS A 92 4.30 -20.78 0.89
C LYS A 92 3.66 -20.02 2.05
N THR A 93 2.64 -19.23 1.74
CA THR A 93 1.94 -18.38 2.71
C THR A 93 0.45 -18.69 2.72
N GLU A 94 -0.12 -18.85 3.92
CA GLU A 94 -1.56 -18.88 4.09
C GLU A 94 -2.10 -17.45 4.17
N VAL A 95 -3.23 -17.18 3.51
CA VAL A 95 -3.81 -15.84 3.45
C VAL A 95 -5.31 -15.84 3.75
N LYS A 96 -5.81 -14.70 4.21
CA LYS A 96 -7.22 -14.37 4.33
C LYS A 96 -7.60 -13.42 3.22
N VAL A 97 -8.66 -13.73 2.48
CA VAL A 97 -9.25 -12.83 1.48
C VAL A 97 -10.19 -11.86 2.19
N HIS A 98 -10.01 -10.56 1.93
CA HIS A 98 -10.85 -9.51 2.50
C HIS A 98 -11.83 -8.95 1.49
N ASN A 99 -11.35 -8.61 0.30
CA ASN A 99 -12.15 -7.96 -0.72
C ASN A 99 -11.84 -8.49 -2.12
N ILE A 100 -12.83 -8.40 -3.00
CA ILE A 100 -12.72 -8.74 -4.43
C ILE A 100 -13.32 -7.57 -5.19
N VAL A 101 -12.54 -7.00 -6.09
CA VAL A 101 -12.93 -5.83 -6.89
C VAL A 101 -12.75 -6.17 -8.35
N GLY A 102 -13.80 -5.99 -9.15
CA GLY A 102 -13.70 -6.13 -10.60
C GLY A 102 -12.64 -5.20 -11.18
N ALA A 103 -11.85 -5.71 -12.13
CA ALA A 103 -10.83 -4.97 -12.86
C ALA A 103 -10.92 -5.28 -14.36
N VAL A 104 -10.13 -4.59 -15.19
CA VAL A 104 -10.01 -4.92 -16.62
C VAL A 104 -9.65 -6.41 -16.78
N ASP A 105 -10.50 -7.15 -17.49
CA ASP A 105 -10.32 -8.58 -17.84
C ASP A 105 -10.13 -9.56 -16.65
N GLY A 106 -10.49 -9.13 -15.43
CA GLY A 106 -10.33 -9.97 -14.23
C GLY A 106 -10.91 -9.35 -12.96
N ALA A 107 -10.52 -9.89 -11.82
CA ALA A 107 -10.80 -9.34 -10.51
C ALA A 107 -9.52 -9.26 -9.68
N THR A 108 -9.34 -8.14 -8.99
CA THR A 108 -8.29 -7.93 -7.99
C THR A 108 -8.80 -8.42 -6.65
N VAL A 109 -8.02 -9.25 -5.97
CA VAL A 109 -8.37 -9.89 -4.70
C VAL A 109 -7.38 -9.44 -3.64
N PHE A 110 -7.87 -8.63 -2.70
CA PHE A 110 -7.09 -8.11 -1.58
C PHE A 110 -7.00 -9.16 -0.47
N VAL A 111 -5.77 -9.40 -0.01
CA VAL A 111 -5.47 -10.44 0.97
C VAL A 111 -4.55 -9.94 2.07
N GLU A 112 -4.65 -10.60 3.21
CA GLU A 112 -3.75 -10.44 4.36
C GLU A 112 -3.12 -11.80 4.68
N SER A 113 -1.81 -11.82 4.94
CA SER A 113 -1.12 -13.02 5.42
C SER A 113 -1.62 -13.47 6.80
N ILE A 114 -1.75 -14.77 7.01
CA ILE A 114 -2.09 -15.33 8.32
C ILE A 114 -0.79 -15.61 9.09
N GLY A 115 -0.57 -14.88 10.19
CA GLY A 115 0.60 -15.05 11.05
C GLY A 115 1.79 -14.18 10.62
N GLU A 116 3.01 -14.64 10.92
CA GLU A 116 4.25 -13.96 10.51
C GLU A 116 4.87 -14.65 9.27
N PRO A 117 5.49 -13.89 8.34
CA PRO A 117 5.51 -12.43 8.28
C PRO A 117 4.12 -11.85 7.97
N HIS A 118 3.76 -10.74 8.63
CA HIS A 118 2.48 -10.07 8.44
C HIS A 118 2.56 -9.05 7.29
N PHE A 119 1.62 -9.08 6.35
CA PHE A 119 1.55 -8.15 5.22
C PHE A 119 0.16 -8.16 4.55
N TYR A 120 -0.13 -7.09 3.82
CA TYR A 120 -1.25 -6.93 2.90
C TYR A 120 -0.76 -6.89 1.46
N THR A 121 -1.47 -7.55 0.55
CA THR A 121 -1.16 -7.54 -0.89
C THR A 121 -2.40 -7.92 -1.70
N PHE A 122 -2.25 -8.08 -3.02
CA PHE A 122 -3.33 -8.58 -3.87
C PHE A 122 -2.86 -9.61 -4.90
N ALA A 123 -3.82 -10.38 -5.40
CA ALA A 123 -3.67 -11.22 -6.60
C ALA A 123 -4.77 -10.88 -7.61
N ILE A 124 -4.58 -11.32 -8.86
CA ILE A 124 -5.51 -11.09 -9.96
C ILE A 124 -6.03 -12.45 -10.43
N VAL A 125 -7.35 -12.56 -10.51
CA VAL A 125 -8.04 -13.72 -11.09
C VAL A 125 -8.63 -13.32 -12.44
N PRO A 126 -8.15 -13.89 -13.56
CA PRO A 126 -8.69 -13.57 -14.88
C PRO A 126 -10.15 -13.99 -15.01
N ILE A 127 -10.92 -13.21 -15.78
CA ILE A 127 -12.33 -13.47 -16.06
C ILE A 127 -12.55 -13.43 -17.57
N ASP A 128 -13.09 -14.52 -18.13
CA ASP A 128 -13.64 -14.50 -19.48
C ASP A 128 -15.00 -13.79 -19.46
N ILE A 129 -15.01 -12.53 -19.86
CA ILE A 129 -16.22 -11.68 -19.88
C ILE A 129 -17.27 -12.22 -20.86
N LYS A 130 -16.87 -12.92 -21.94
CA LYS A 130 -17.83 -13.42 -22.95
C LYS A 130 -18.57 -14.65 -22.45
N GLU A 131 -17.85 -15.53 -21.76
CA GLU A 131 -18.39 -16.77 -21.20
C GLU A 131 -18.84 -16.59 -19.74
N GLU A 132 -18.71 -15.38 -19.18
CA GLU A 132 -19.01 -15.02 -17.79
C GLU A 132 -18.37 -15.99 -16.78
N LYS A 133 -17.10 -16.34 -17.02
CA LYS A 133 -16.41 -17.40 -16.29
C LYS A 133 -15.10 -16.94 -15.66
N VAL A 134 -14.92 -17.26 -14.38
CA VAL A 134 -13.64 -17.12 -13.66
C VAL A 134 -12.63 -18.19 -14.11
N ILE A 135 -11.38 -17.79 -14.29
CA ILE A 135 -10.29 -18.66 -14.75
C ILE A 135 -9.35 -18.96 -13.58
N THR A 136 -9.80 -19.84 -12.69
CA THR A 136 -9.19 -20.10 -11.38
C THR A 136 -7.84 -20.84 -11.44
N ASP A 137 -7.47 -21.42 -12.58
CA ASP A 137 -6.16 -22.03 -12.81
C ASP A 137 -5.09 -21.04 -13.33
N GLN A 138 -5.46 -19.76 -13.51
CA GLN A 138 -4.60 -18.71 -14.03
C GLN A 138 -4.49 -17.51 -13.08
N VAL A 139 -4.65 -17.72 -11.77
CA VAL A 139 -4.38 -16.68 -10.76
C VAL A 139 -2.91 -16.25 -10.87
N TRP A 140 -2.68 -14.93 -10.83
CA TRP A 140 -1.35 -14.34 -10.93
C TRP A 140 -1.24 -13.07 -10.07
N SER A 141 -0.03 -12.57 -9.87
CA SER A 141 0.27 -11.30 -9.21
C SER A 141 1.16 -10.44 -10.11
N GLN A 142 1.06 -9.12 -9.97
CA GLN A 142 2.03 -8.22 -10.62
C GLN A 142 3.44 -8.53 -10.12
N GLU A 143 4.44 -8.42 -11.01
CA GLU A 143 5.84 -8.66 -10.65
C GLU A 143 6.26 -7.72 -9.52
N GLY A 144 6.73 -8.29 -8.40
CA GLY A 144 7.16 -7.53 -7.22
C GLY A 144 6.07 -7.37 -6.16
N GLN A 145 4.78 -7.38 -6.54
CA GLN A 145 3.68 -7.02 -5.61
C GLN A 145 3.60 -7.94 -4.38
N VAL A 146 3.74 -9.25 -4.55
CA VAL A 146 3.68 -10.20 -3.43
C VAL A 146 5.06 -10.35 -2.80
N GLU A 147 6.10 -10.31 -3.62
CA GLU A 147 7.49 -10.39 -3.21
C GLU A 147 7.87 -9.26 -2.24
N ASP A 148 7.57 -8.01 -2.60
CA ASP A 148 7.82 -6.82 -1.79
C ASP A 148 7.01 -6.85 -0.48
N ALA A 149 5.76 -7.30 -0.54
CA ALA A 149 4.92 -7.46 0.64
C ALA A 149 5.50 -8.49 1.64
N ILE A 150 6.00 -9.62 1.15
CA ILE A 150 6.71 -10.60 1.98
C ILE A 150 7.99 -9.98 2.56
N MET A 151 8.76 -9.24 1.77
CA MET A 151 10.01 -8.62 2.21
C MET A 151 9.78 -7.59 3.31
N THR A 152 8.77 -6.73 3.18
CA THR A 152 8.45 -5.71 4.19
C THR A 152 7.84 -6.35 5.46
N GLY A 153 7.06 -7.41 5.32
CA GLY A 153 6.59 -8.21 6.46
C GLY A 153 7.73 -8.91 7.21
N LEU A 154 8.72 -9.45 6.49
CA LEU A 154 9.92 -10.03 7.09
C LEU A 154 10.77 -8.96 7.78
N PHE A 155 10.91 -7.78 7.16
CA PHE A 155 11.59 -6.64 7.75
C PHE A 155 10.97 -6.25 9.08
N ALA A 156 9.65 -6.02 9.14
CA ALA A 156 8.97 -5.65 10.38
C ALA A 156 9.06 -6.73 11.46
N MET A 157 9.01 -8.01 11.07
CA MET A 157 9.22 -9.12 12.00
C MET A 157 10.66 -9.14 12.56
N ILE A 158 11.67 -8.82 11.74
CA ILE A 158 13.09 -8.77 12.14
C ILE A 158 13.35 -7.55 13.02
N PHE A 159 12.83 -6.38 12.69
CA PHE A 159 13.07 -5.12 13.42
C PHE A 159 11.90 -4.79 14.37
N ASP A 160 11.37 -5.80 15.05
CA ASP A 160 10.15 -5.68 15.85
C ASP A 160 10.27 -4.73 17.04
N GLU A 161 11.45 -4.62 17.63
CA GLU A 161 11.71 -3.72 18.75
C GLU A 161 11.66 -2.27 18.25
N GLU A 162 12.21 -2.02 17.08
CA GLU A 162 12.23 -0.72 16.42
C GLU A 162 10.86 -0.31 15.86
N ILE A 163 10.12 -1.27 15.30
CA ILE A 163 8.74 -1.09 14.87
C ILE A 163 7.86 -0.71 16.08
N ALA A 164 8.00 -1.41 17.21
CA ALA A 164 7.25 -1.10 18.43
C ALA A 164 7.55 0.30 18.99
N VAL A 165 8.74 0.87 18.73
CA VAL A 165 9.06 2.26 19.08
C VAL A 165 8.20 3.23 18.27
N LEU A 166 8.09 3.01 16.96
CA LEU A 166 7.25 3.83 16.08
C LEU A 166 5.76 3.68 16.42
N ASP A 167 5.28 2.46 16.62
CA ASP A 167 3.87 2.18 16.96
C ASP A 167 3.46 2.95 18.22
N LYS A 168 4.22 2.79 19.30
CA LYS A 168 3.94 3.46 20.57
C LYS A 168 3.98 4.98 20.45
N TYR A 169 4.86 5.50 19.59
CA TYR A 169 4.91 6.93 19.32
C TYR A 169 3.64 7.41 18.61
N LEU A 170 3.23 6.72 17.54
CA LEU A 170 2.05 7.10 16.77
C LEU A 170 0.74 6.95 17.56
N GLU A 171 0.61 5.91 18.38
CA GLU A 171 -0.49 5.76 19.35
C GLU A 171 -0.59 6.99 20.28
N LYS A 172 0.55 7.49 20.76
CA LYS A 172 0.61 8.68 21.58
C LYS A 172 0.20 9.92 20.79
N VAL A 173 0.73 10.10 19.57
CA VAL A 173 0.37 11.23 18.70
C VAL A 173 -1.13 11.28 18.44
N VAL A 174 -1.75 10.14 18.07
CA VAL A 174 -3.18 10.03 17.79
C VAL A 174 -4.04 10.25 19.05
N SER A 175 -3.55 9.87 20.24
CA SER A 175 -4.31 10.08 21.49
C SER A 175 -4.20 11.51 22.05
N GLU A 176 -3.14 12.24 21.72
CA GLU A 176 -2.87 13.59 22.24
C GLU A 176 -3.24 14.73 21.26
N ASN A 177 -3.45 14.41 19.98
CA ASN A 177 -3.74 15.39 18.92
C ASN A 177 -4.97 14.97 18.12
N GLU A 178 -5.56 15.92 17.38
CA GLU A 178 -6.74 15.72 16.52
C GLU A 178 -6.35 15.08 15.17
N VAL A 179 -5.58 13.98 15.23
CA VAL A 179 -5.12 13.21 14.07
C VAL A 179 -5.41 11.73 14.23
N THR A 180 -5.49 11.02 13.11
CA THR A 180 -5.88 9.61 13.03
C THR A 180 -5.28 8.96 11.78
N GLY A 181 -5.45 7.64 11.67
CA GLY A 181 -5.12 6.86 10.48
C GLY A 181 -6.36 6.52 9.66
N ILE A 182 -6.17 5.65 8.65
CA ILE A 182 -7.29 5.00 7.97
C ILE A 182 -7.98 3.99 8.89
N THR A 183 -9.18 3.54 8.54
CA THR A 183 -9.82 2.46 9.30
C THR A 183 -9.13 1.11 9.05
N GLU A 184 -9.24 0.20 10.02
CA GLU A 184 -8.80 -1.19 9.85
C GLU A 184 -9.50 -1.88 8.68
N GLU A 185 -10.80 -1.60 8.48
CA GLU A 185 -11.54 -2.11 7.33
C GLU A 185 -10.99 -1.58 6.01
N ALA A 186 -10.70 -0.28 5.89
CA ALA A 186 -10.10 0.28 4.68
C ALA A 186 -8.71 -0.30 4.41
N LEU A 187 -7.87 -0.44 5.45
CA LEU A 187 -6.58 -1.13 5.34
C LEU A 187 -6.75 -2.54 4.76
N GLN A 188 -7.68 -3.32 5.30
CA GLN A 188 -7.90 -4.70 4.88
C GLN A 188 -8.51 -4.82 3.48
N TYR A 189 -9.37 -3.88 3.08
CA TYR A 189 -10.24 -4.04 1.90
C TYR A 189 -9.65 -3.43 0.63
N VAL A 190 -8.82 -2.39 0.75
CA VAL A 190 -8.38 -1.60 -0.41
C VAL A 190 -6.89 -1.22 -0.40
N GLN A 191 -6.17 -1.52 0.68
CA GLN A 191 -4.71 -1.31 0.74
C GLN A 191 -3.95 -2.61 0.50
N ALA A 192 -2.77 -2.49 -0.10
CA ALA A 192 -1.92 -3.61 -0.49
C ALA A 192 -0.41 -3.26 -0.41
N GLY A 193 -0.04 -2.40 0.54
CA GLY A 193 1.31 -1.83 0.69
C GLY A 193 2.27 -2.70 1.51
N GLY A 194 2.14 -4.02 1.48
CA GLY A 194 3.01 -4.91 2.27
C GLY A 194 2.75 -4.80 3.77
N TYR A 195 3.80 -4.66 4.58
CA TYR A 195 3.63 -4.39 6.01
C TYR A 195 3.01 -3.00 6.19
N SER A 196 1.79 -2.97 6.71
CA SER A 196 1.00 -1.76 6.84
C SER A 196 0.17 -1.79 8.11
N THR A 197 -0.02 -0.61 8.70
CA THR A 197 -0.90 -0.34 9.83
C THR A 197 -1.86 0.78 9.42
N PRO A 198 -2.89 1.09 10.23
CA PRO A 198 -3.69 2.30 10.02
C PRO A 198 -2.90 3.61 9.88
N TYR A 199 -1.69 3.68 10.43
CA TYR A 199 -0.92 4.92 10.60
C TYR A 199 0.29 5.04 9.68
N TYR A 200 0.81 3.92 9.16
CA TYR A 200 1.97 3.91 8.28
C TYR A 200 2.08 2.60 7.50
N TYR A 201 2.86 2.63 6.42
CA TYR A 201 3.25 1.46 5.64
C TYR A 201 4.76 1.47 5.35
N ILE A 202 5.30 0.31 4.99
CA ILE A 202 6.72 0.13 4.69
C ILE A 202 6.86 -0.43 3.28
N ASP A 203 7.70 0.24 2.49
CA ASP A 203 8.07 -0.17 1.14
C ASP A 203 9.57 -0.49 1.05
N THR A 204 9.92 -1.36 0.12
CA THR A 204 11.30 -1.62 -0.30
C THR A 204 11.54 -1.02 -1.68
N THR A 205 12.66 -0.32 -1.87
CA THR A 205 13.02 0.28 -3.17
C THR A 205 14.12 -0.48 -3.90
N SER A 206 14.51 -1.64 -3.37
CA SER A 206 15.80 -2.26 -3.67
C SER A 206 15.79 -3.78 -3.51
N ASP A 207 16.42 -4.46 -4.46
CA ASP A 207 16.63 -5.91 -4.50
C ASP A 207 17.51 -6.46 -3.35
N LYS A 208 17.98 -5.61 -2.42
CA LYS A 208 18.81 -6.02 -1.28
C LYS A 208 18.11 -6.97 -0.33
N PHE A 209 16.78 -6.97 -0.35
CA PHE A 209 15.94 -7.86 0.44
C PHE A 209 15.64 -9.20 -0.26
N ASN A 210 16.01 -9.36 -1.54
CA ASN A 210 15.81 -10.62 -2.27
C ASN A 210 16.39 -11.87 -1.58
N PRO A 211 17.56 -11.82 -0.90
CA PRO A 211 18.05 -12.97 -0.13
C PRO A 211 17.11 -13.41 0.99
N LEU A 212 16.37 -12.49 1.62
CA LEU A 212 15.35 -12.83 2.61
C LEU A 212 14.18 -13.57 1.97
N LEU A 213 13.66 -13.05 0.86
CA LEU A 213 12.59 -13.69 0.10
C LEU A 213 12.99 -15.10 -0.40
N GLU A 214 14.18 -15.24 -0.97
CA GLU A 214 14.69 -16.54 -1.43
C GLU A 214 14.81 -17.56 -0.30
N GLU A 215 15.19 -17.11 0.90
CA GLU A 215 15.27 -17.96 2.07
C GLU A 215 13.86 -18.30 2.60
N TYR A 216 12.91 -17.38 2.51
CA TYR A 216 11.53 -17.57 2.95
C TYR A 216 10.84 -18.64 2.11
N LEU A 217 10.96 -18.56 0.79
CA LEU A 217 10.39 -19.55 -0.13
C LEU A 217 11.00 -20.96 0.06
N LYS A 218 12.19 -21.07 0.67
CA LYS A 218 12.80 -22.37 1.01
C LYS A 218 12.32 -22.91 2.35
N ASN A 219 12.16 -22.05 3.35
CA ASN A 219 11.77 -22.42 4.70
C ASN A 219 11.05 -21.27 5.43
N PRO A 220 9.72 -21.13 5.24
CA PRO A 220 8.95 -20.03 5.84
C PRO A 220 8.85 -20.18 7.37
N ASP A 221 8.95 -21.39 7.90
CA ASP A 221 8.75 -21.73 9.32
C ASP A 221 9.95 -21.40 10.23
N LYS A 222 10.92 -20.63 9.75
CA LYS A 222 12.06 -20.20 10.56
C LYS A 222 11.59 -19.36 11.74
N SER A 223 12.23 -19.58 12.89
CA SER A 223 12.03 -18.69 14.02
C SER A 223 12.58 -17.30 13.73
N LYS A 224 11.99 -16.28 14.36
CA LYS A 224 12.48 -14.90 14.35
C LYS A 224 13.98 -14.75 14.63
N LYS A 225 14.52 -15.58 15.53
CA LYS A 225 15.96 -15.60 15.83
C LYS A 225 16.80 -16.09 14.65
N GLU A 226 16.29 -17.05 13.89
CA GLU A 226 16.95 -17.52 12.66
C GLU A 226 16.86 -16.46 11.57
N TRP A 227 15.75 -15.74 11.45
CA TRP A 227 15.62 -14.60 10.53
C TRP A 227 16.60 -13.47 10.84
N LYS A 228 16.68 -13.04 12.12
CA LYS A 228 17.68 -12.08 12.61
C LYS A 228 19.13 -12.52 12.35
N ALA A 229 19.40 -13.81 12.14
CA ALA A 229 20.74 -14.31 11.85
C ALA A 229 21.07 -14.32 10.34
N VAL A 230 20.06 -14.27 9.47
CA VAL A 230 20.21 -14.24 8.00
C VAL A 230 20.38 -12.80 7.50
N PHE A 231 19.86 -11.83 8.24
CA PHE A 231 19.85 -10.42 7.86
C PHE A 231 20.60 -9.58 8.89
N ASP A 232 21.51 -8.74 8.40
CA ASP A 232 22.26 -7.78 9.22
C ASP A 232 22.03 -6.38 8.66
N GLU A 233 22.04 -5.37 9.53
CA GLU A 233 21.82 -3.99 9.13
C GLU A 233 22.77 -3.56 8.00
N SER A 234 24.02 -4.02 7.94
CA SER A 234 24.96 -3.66 6.86
C SER A 234 24.55 -4.12 5.45
N MET A 235 23.51 -4.95 5.32
CA MET A 235 23.03 -5.46 4.03
C MET A 235 22.31 -4.42 3.17
N TYR A 236 21.81 -3.34 3.78
CA TYR A 236 21.02 -2.31 3.10
C TYR A 236 21.44 -0.91 3.56
N ILE A 237 21.07 0.11 2.79
CA ILE A 237 21.21 1.53 3.14
C ILE A 237 19.84 2.11 3.48
N PRO A 238 19.76 3.23 4.21
CA PRO A 238 18.47 3.82 4.60
C PRO A 238 17.51 4.04 3.41
N GLU A 239 18.00 4.35 2.22
CA GLU A 239 17.18 4.59 1.02
C GLU A 239 16.51 3.31 0.48
N ASP A 240 16.97 2.12 0.87
CA ASP A 240 16.42 0.85 0.42
C ASP A 240 15.06 0.52 1.09
N ILE A 241 14.72 1.18 2.21
CA ILE A 241 13.47 1.04 2.96
C ILE A 241 12.83 2.41 3.16
N ILE A 242 11.56 2.53 2.79
CA ILE A 242 10.77 3.74 3.02
C ILE A 242 9.62 3.41 3.96
N THR A 243 9.61 4.04 5.13
CA THR A 243 8.47 4.01 6.06
C THR A 243 7.68 5.30 5.91
N THR A 244 6.45 5.22 5.45
CA THR A 244 5.59 6.39 5.24
C THR A 244 4.54 6.47 6.34
N VAL A 245 4.69 7.45 7.24
CA VAL A 245 3.66 7.83 8.21
C VAL A 245 2.58 8.62 7.48
N TYR A 246 1.36 8.10 7.48
CA TYR A 246 0.24 8.59 6.67
C TYR A 246 -0.97 8.84 7.56
N LEU A 247 -1.19 10.11 7.91
CA LEU A 247 -2.18 10.52 8.89
C LEU A 247 -3.18 11.52 8.29
N TYR A 248 -4.30 11.66 8.99
CA TYR A 248 -5.42 12.51 8.64
C TYR A 248 -5.88 13.30 9.85
N MET A 249 -6.45 14.48 9.65
CA MET A 249 -7.19 15.18 10.72
C MET A 249 -8.47 14.41 11.11
N THR A 250 -8.90 14.50 12.37
CA THR A 250 -10.05 13.73 12.87
C THR A 250 -11.41 14.28 12.47
N GLU A 251 -11.57 15.59 12.29
CA GLU A 251 -12.86 16.22 11.99
C GLU A 251 -12.93 16.79 10.57
N GLU A 252 -14.11 16.66 9.96
CA GLU A 252 -14.41 17.24 8.65
C GLU A 252 -14.24 18.76 8.66
N GLY A 253 -13.59 19.30 7.62
CA GLY A 253 -13.32 20.74 7.49
C GLY A 253 -12.10 21.25 8.28
N MET A 254 -11.39 20.39 9.01
CA MET A 254 -10.09 20.75 9.59
C MET A 254 -8.99 20.73 8.53
N GLU A 255 -8.27 21.83 8.38
CA GLU A 255 -7.01 21.83 7.62
C GLU A 255 -5.92 21.06 8.37
N PRO A 256 -4.94 20.45 7.66
CA PRO A 256 -3.78 19.81 8.29
C PRO A 256 -3.07 20.73 9.29
N ASP A 257 -2.95 20.28 10.54
CA ASP A 257 -2.32 21.07 11.60
C ASP A 257 -0.79 21.06 11.43
N LYS A 258 -0.26 22.22 11.03
CA LYS A 258 1.18 22.42 10.85
C LYS A 258 1.98 22.19 12.14
N ALA A 259 1.45 22.55 13.31
CA ALA A 259 2.17 22.36 14.56
C ALA A 259 2.32 20.88 14.91
N VAL A 260 1.26 20.08 14.68
CA VAL A 260 1.29 18.63 14.85
C VAL A 260 2.23 18.00 13.82
N PHE A 261 2.14 18.40 12.55
CA PHE A 261 3.03 17.94 11.49
C PHE A 261 4.51 18.22 11.81
N ASP A 262 4.86 19.47 12.15
CA ASP A 262 6.23 19.86 12.50
C ASP A 262 6.74 19.09 13.73
N GLN A 263 5.86 18.81 14.70
CA GLN A 263 6.19 18.00 15.86
C GLN A 263 6.54 16.57 15.45
N ILE A 264 5.71 15.91 14.63
CA ILE A 264 5.95 14.54 14.17
C ILE A 264 7.28 14.44 13.43
N VAL A 265 7.53 15.36 12.51
CA VAL A 265 8.78 15.44 11.76
C VAL A 265 9.98 15.59 12.70
N SER A 266 9.93 16.56 13.63
CA SER A 266 11.00 16.82 14.60
C SER A 266 11.24 15.63 15.53
N ASP A 267 10.19 14.95 15.96
CA ASP A 267 10.28 13.82 16.86
C ASP A 267 10.94 12.64 16.16
N ILE A 268 10.50 12.26 14.95
CA ILE A 268 11.11 11.18 14.15
C ILE A 268 12.60 11.46 13.88
N GLU A 269 12.96 12.70 13.55
CA GLU A 269 14.36 13.11 13.36
C GLU A 269 15.22 12.80 14.60
N LYS A 270 14.72 13.14 15.80
CA LYS A 270 15.46 13.03 17.06
C LYS A 270 15.31 11.68 17.77
N MET A 271 14.32 10.89 17.37
CA MET A 271 13.98 9.63 18.04
C MET A 271 15.10 8.61 17.89
N GLU A 272 15.49 7.99 19.00
CA GLU A 272 16.41 6.86 19.00
C GLU A 272 15.62 5.55 18.97
N GLY A 273 16.20 4.49 18.42
CA GLY A 273 15.58 3.16 18.39
C GLY A 273 14.57 2.96 17.26
N LEU A 274 14.52 3.85 16.25
CA LEU A 274 13.85 3.57 14.99
C LEU A 274 14.72 2.67 14.12
N ALA A 275 14.09 1.88 13.26
CA ALA A 275 14.79 1.02 12.31
C ALA A 275 15.56 1.90 11.33
N LYS A 276 16.73 1.43 10.89
CA LYS A 276 17.46 2.11 9.82
C LYS A 276 16.58 2.14 8.57
N GLY A 277 16.44 3.32 7.96
CA GLY A 277 15.50 3.54 6.86
C GLY A 277 15.27 5.02 6.56
N SER A 278 14.57 5.28 5.46
CA SER A 278 14.05 6.59 5.09
C SER A 278 12.63 6.72 5.57
N TYR A 279 12.29 7.85 6.17
CA TYR A 279 10.97 8.10 6.72
C TYR A 279 10.31 9.28 6.01
N SER A 280 9.04 9.10 5.66
CA SER A 280 8.17 10.15 5.16
C SER A 280 7.06 10.43 6.17
N VAL A 281 6.60 11.67 6.23
CA VAL A 281 5.43 12.07 7.02
C VAL A 281 4.48 12.81 6.10
N ILE A 282 3.23 12.35 6.06
CA ILE A 282 2.15 12.97 5.29
C ILE A 282 0.98 13.17 6.25
N LEU A 283 0.46 14.41 6.30
CA LEU A 283 -0.72 14.78 7.06
C LEU A 283 -1.75 15.42 6.12
N ASN A 284 -2.86 14.73 5.95
CA ASN A 284 -4.02 15.16 5.17
C ASN A 284 -5.08 15.80 6.06
N ASP A 285 -6.06 16.50 5.48
CA ASP A 285 -7.31 16.77 6.20
C ASP A 285 -8.11 15.48 6.42
N ASN A 286 -9.35 15.56 6.85
CA ASN A 286 -10.18 14.38 7.14
C ASN A 286 -10.68 13.62 5.89
N LEU A 287 -10.45 14.12 4.68
CA LEU A 287 -11.07 13.58 3.47
C LEU A 287 -10.16 12.61 2.71
N ILE A 288 -10.77 11.52 2.22
CA ILE A 288 -10.16 10.49 1.37
C ILE A 288 -10.98 10.31 0.08
N ASP A 289 -10.32 10.19 -1.09
CA ASP A 289 -11.00 9.86 -2.35
C ASP A 289 -11.41 8.38 -2.28
N LYS A 290 -12.72 8.13 -2.24
CA LYS A 290 -13.27 6.80 -2.02
C LYS A 290 -12.95 5.81 -3.14
N ARG A 291 -12.60 6.29 -4.34
CA ARG A 291 -12.37 5.46 -5.54
C ARG A 291 -10.99 4.80 -5.55
N ASN A 292 -9.98 5.48 -4.99
CA ASN A 292 -8.60 5.02 -4.99
C ASN A 292 -7.99 4.91 -3.58
N ALA A 293 -8.74 5.28 -2.54
CA ALA A 293 -8.30 5.27 -1.15
C ALA A 293 -7.08 6.17 -0.88
N ASP A 294 -7.02 7.34 -1.52
CA ASP A 294 -5.94 8.33 -1.38
C ASP A 294 -6.45 9.62 -0.72
N GLY A 295 -5.72 10.10 0.30
CA GLY A 295 -6.02 11.34 1.01
C GLY A 295 -5.28 12.57 0.48
N THR A 296 -4.28 12.38 -0.38
CA THR A 296 -3.34 13.42 -0.78
C THR A 296 -3.96 14.41 -1.77
N LYS A 297 -3.74 15.70 -1.51
CA LYS A 297 -4.32 16.82 -2.26
C LYS A 297 -3.57 18.12 -1.98
N ASP A 298 -4.03 19.22 -2.54
CA ASP A 298 -3.34 20.51 -2.52
C ASP A 298 -3.03 21.07 -1.11
N ASN A 299 -3.83 20.76 -0.09
CA ASN A 299 -3.61 21.23 1.29
C ASN A 299 -2.78 20.26 2.15
N THR A 300 -2.43 19.08 1.63
CA THR A 300 -1.62 18.08 2.35
C THR A 300 -0.27 18.67 2.78
N LEU A 301 0.12 18.41 4.02
CA LEU A 301 1.47 18.67 4.52
C LEU A 301 2.30 17.41 4.35
N GLU A 302 3.45 17.53 3.70
CA GLU A 302 4.34 16.39 3.51
C GLU A 302 5.81 16.73 3.73
N ARG A 303 6.53 15.75 4.26
CA ARG A 303 7.98 15.63 4.16
C ARG A 303 8.25 14.25 3.60
N SER A 304 8.45 14.21 2.29
CA SER A 304 8.57 13.01 1.47
C SER A 304 9.72 13.19 0.46
N TYR A 305 9.76 12.41 -0.61
CA TYR A 305 10.80 12.53 -1.65
C TYR A 305 10.92 13.98 -2.18
N PRO A 306 12.13 14.56 -2.30
CA PRO A 306 13.46 13.99 -2.01
C PRO A 306 14.01 14.33 -0.61
N GLU A 307 13.19 14.84 0.31
CA GLU A 307 13.57 15.39 1.62
C GLU A 307 13.25 14.44 2.80
N TYR A 308 13.48 13.14 2.60
CA TYR A 308 13.27 12.11 3.62
C TYR A 308 13.99 12.41 4.95
N ILE A 309 13.41 11.92 6.04
CA ILE A 309 14.12 11.82 7.32
C ILE A 309 14.92 10.51 7.29
N VAL A 310 16.25 10.61 7.34
CA VAL A 310 17.14 9.45 7.24
C VAL A 310 17.55 8.99 8.64
N LYS A 311 17.31 7.71 8.96
CA LYS A 311 17.80 7.03 10.17
C LYS A 311 18.88 6.04 9.77
N GLU A 312 20.00 6.08 10.49
CA GLU A 312 21.21 5.24 10.30
C GLU A 312 21.33 4.18 11.38
#